data_AF-J9B1W3-F1
#
_entry.id   AF-J9B1W3-F1
#
_cell.length_a   1.000
_cell.length_b   1.000
_cell.length_c   1.000
_cell.angle_alpha   90.00
_cell.angle_beta   90.00
_cell.angle_gamma   90.00
#
_symmetry.space_group_name_H-M   'P 1'
#
loop_
_entity.id
_entity.type
_entity.pdbx_description
1 polymer ?
#
loop_
_entity_poly.entity_id
_entity_poly.type
_entity_poly.pdbx_seq_one_letter_code
_entity_poly.pdbx_strand_id
1 'polypeptide(L)'
;MSGVWDFLKRHRGKIIAGAVAAGGAFVVQQAWRNSSLQLGSGWNRDREFNRSQIEAQRHYIYDTQHRTCDISILNLLPSIAKRIALYFDVEALIEDLRNNKELSKEQRFIQWQDIK
;
A
#
# COMPACT_ATOMS: atom_id res chain seq x y z
N MET A 1 55.37 -26.58 47.69
CA MET A 1 54.32 -26.53 46.65
C MET A 1 54.08 -27.92 46.03
N SER A 2 53.79 -28.95 46.82
CA SER A 2 53.59 -30.34 46.34
C SER A 2 52.14 -30.83 46.43
N GLY A 3 51.32 -30.25 47.32
CA GLY A 3 49.95 -30.71 47.57
C GLY A 3 48.99 -30.51 46.38
N VAL A 4 49.19 -29.49 45.55
CA VAL A 4 48.34 -29.23 44.37
C VAL A 4 48.55 -30.31 43.30
N TRP A 5 49.79 -30.80 43.12
CA TRP A 5 50.10 -31.82 42.14
C TRP A 5 49.59 -33.20 42.54
N ASP A 6 49.69 -33.55 43.82
CA ASP A 6 49.11 -34.79 44.34
C ASP A 6 47.58 -34.76 44.31
N PHE A 7 46.97 -33.61 44.58
CA PHE A 7 45.52 -33.43 44.47
C PHE A 7 45.04 -33.58 43.02
N LEU A 8 45.77 -33.00 42.07
CA LEU A 8 45.50 -33.12 40.63
C LEU A 8 45.61 -34.58 40.16
N LYS A 9 46.63 -35.30 40.63
CA LYS A 9 46.84 -36.72 40.28
C LYS A 9 45.76 -37.63 40.87
N ARG A 10 45.30 -37.33 42.09
CA ARG A 10 44.25 -38.08 42.80
C ARG A 10 42.84 -37.82 42.26
N HIS A 11 42.59 -36.62 41.71
CA HIS A 11 41.28 -36.21 41.18
C HIS A 11 41.22 -36.02 39.66
N ARG A 12 42.23 -36.48 38.91
CA ARG A 12 42.34 -36.37 37.45
C ARG A 12 41.05 -36.68 36.69
N GLY A 13 40.33 -37.73 37.09
CA GLY A 13 39.05 -38.11 36.45
C GLY A 13 37.92 -37.11 36.70
N LYS A 14 37.84 -36.54 37.91
CA LYS A 14 36.81 -35.54 38.27
C LYS A 14 37.04 -34.20 37.58
N ILE A 15 38.31 -33.83 37.41
CA ILE A 15 38.70 -32.58 36.75
C ILE A 15 38.43 -32.66 35.25
N ILE A 16 38.80 -33.77 34.61
CA ILE A 16 38.48 -34.00 33.19
C ILE A 16 36.97 -34.04 32.98
N ALA A 17 36.23 -34.76 33.82
CA ALA A 17 34.76 -34.79 33.73
C ALA A 17 34.13 -33.40 33.92
N GLY A 18 34.61 -32.61 34.88
CA GLY A 18 34.15 -31.24 35.09
C GLY A 18 34.47 -30.31 33.93
N ALA A 19 35.68 -30.41 33.36
CA ALA A 19 36.09 -29.62 32.21
C ALA A 19 35.27 -29.95 30.95
N VAL A 20 35.03 -31.25 30.69
CA VAL A 20 34.21 -31.70 29.57
C VAL A 20 32.75 -31.28 29.76
N ALA A 21 32.20 -31.39 30.97
CA ALA A 21 30.85 -30.95 31.26
C ALA A 21 30.67 -29.43 31.08
N ALA A 22 31.60 -28.63 31.62
CA ALA A 22 31.55 -27.18 31.49
C ALA A 22 31.76 -26.73 30.02
N GLY A 23 32.71 -27.35 29.32
CA GLY A 23 32.94 -27.09 27.89
C GLY A 23 31.74 -27.48 27.03
N GLY A 24 31.13 -28.64 27.29
CA GLY A 24 29.91 -29.10 26.62
C GLY A 24 28.74 -28.15 26.84
N ALA A 25 28.49 -27.74 28.09
CA ALA A 25 27.45 -26.78 28.43
C ALA A 25 27.67 -25.42 27.73
N PHE A 26 28.92 -24.95 27.69
CA PHE A 26 29.26 -23.69 27.01
C PHE A 26 29.00 -23.73 25.50
N VAL A 27 29.41 -24.82 24.83
CA VAL A 27 29.18 -24.97 23.38
C VAL A 27 27.69 -25.07 23.07
N VAL A 28 26.91 -25.82 23.86
CA VAL A 28 25.46 -25.93 23.70
C VAL A 28 24.79 -24.57 23.91
N GLN A 29 25.17 -23.84 24.97
CA GLN A 29 24.63 -22.50 25.24
C GLN A 29 24.94 -21.50 24.13
N GLN A 30 26.16 -21.55 23.58
CA GLN A 30 26.58 -20.67 22.49
C GLN A 30 25.85 -21.00 21.18
N ALA A 31 25.69 -22.29 20.86
CA ALA A 31 24.93 -22.73 19.70
C ALA A 31 23.47 -22.28 19.78
N TRP A 32 22.84 -22.45 20.96
CA TRP A 32 21.42 -22.09 21.14
C TRP A 32 21.18 -20.58 21.04
N ARG A 33 22.08 -19.76 21.61
CA ARG A 33 22.03 -18.29 21.47
C ARG A 33 22.12 -17.86 20.01
N ASN A 34 23.08 -18.42 19.26
CA ASN A 34 23.28 -18.06 17.85
C ASN A 34 22.08 -18.46 16.98
N SER A 35 21.50 -19.65 17.20
CA SER A 35 20.30 -20.08 16.47
C SER A 35 19.08 -19.21 16.77
N SER A 36 18.89 -18.79 18.03
CA SER A 36 17.76 -17.92 18.41
C SER A 36 17.84 -16.52 17.79
N LEU A 37 19.04 -15.95 17.69
CA LEU A 37 19.27 -14.64 17.08
C LEU A 37 19.05 -14.68 15.55
N GLN A 38 19.51 -15.73 14.88
CA GLN A 38 19.30 -15.89 13.45
C GLN A 38 17.82 -16.06 13.10
N LEU A 39 17.09 -16.91 13.85
CA LEU A 39 15.65 -17.09 13.63
C LEU A 39 14.86 -15.78 13.86
N GLY A 40 15.18 -15.04 14.93
CA GLY A 40 14.50 -13.76 15.23
C GLY A 40 14.76 -12.68 14.19
N SER A 41 15.98 -12.61 13.66
CA SER A 41 16.35 -11.63 12.62
C SER A 41 15.79 -11.96 11.24
N GLY A 42 15.71 -13.24 10.87
CA GLY A 42 15.18 -13.68 9.58
C GLY A 42 13.69 -13.40 9.46
N TRP A 43 12.93 -13.73 10.51
CA TRP A 43 11.47 -13.59 10.49
C TRP A 43 11.00 -12.12 10.41
N ASN A 44 11.69 -11.20 11.09
CA ASN A 44 11.40 -9.77 10.98
C ASN A 44 11.77 -9.22 9.60
N ARG A 45 12.91 -9.64 9.04
CA ARG A 45 13.35 -9.19 7.71
C ARG A 45 12.42 -9.67 6.60
N ASP A 46 11.95 -10.91 6.68
CA ASP A 46 10.97 -11.44 5.73
C ASP A 46 9.63 -10.71 5.85
N ARG A 47 9.20 -10.35 7.07
CA ARG A 47 7.96 -9.62 7.30
C ARG A 47 8.02 -8.18 6.77
N GLU A 48 9.14 -7.48 6.96
CA GLU A 48 9.35 -6.14 6.41
C GLU A 48 9.46 -6.15 4.89
N PHE A 49 10.19 -7.12 4.32
CA PHE A 49 10.31 -7.29 2.87
C PHE A 49 8.96 -7.61 2.22
N ASN A 50 8.16 -8.51 2.83
CA ASN A 50 6.81 -8.77 2.36
C ASN A 50 5.91 -7.53 2.45
N ARG A 51 6.05 -6.72 3.50
CA ARG A 51 5.28 -5.49 3.65
C ARG A 51 5.61 -4.47 2.57
N SER A 52 6.90 -4.24 2.29
CA SER A 52 7.33 -3.29 1.25
C SER A 52 6.92 -3.76 -0.15
N GLN A 53 6.94 -5.07 -0.42
CA GLN A 53 6.43 -5.61 -1.68
C GLN A 53 4.93 -5.43 -1.85
N ILE A 54 4.13 -5.69 -0.81
CA ILE A 54 2.68 -5.48 -0.85
C ILE A 54 2.36 -4.00 -1.06
N GLU A 55 3.10 -3.10 -0.43
CA GLU A 55 2.96 -1.65 -0.61
C GLU A 55 3.29 -1.23 -2.04
N ALA A 56 4.42 -1.68 -2.59
CA ALA A 56 4.80 -1.43 -3.98
C ALA A 56 3.75 -1.96 -4.98
N GLN A 57 3.19 -3.15 -4.73
CA GLN A 57 2.14 -3.73 -5.56
C GLN A 57 0.86 -2.88 -5.52
N ARG A 58 0.47 -2.39 -4.34
CA ARG A 58 -0.69 -1.48 -4.19
C ARG A 58 -0.48 -0.17 -4.94
N HIS A 59 0.71 0.42 -4.86
CA HIS A 59 1.04 1.63 -5.60
C HIS A 59 0.98 1.42 -7.11
N TYR A 60 1.53 0.31 -7.61
CA TYR A 60 1.44 -0.04 -9.03
C TYR A 60 -0.01 -0.19 -9.51
N ILE A 61 -0.85 -0.90 -8.75
CA ILE A 61 -2.27 -1.04 -9.06
C ILE A 61 -2.94 0.34 -9.02
N TYR A 62 -2.66 1.16 -8.01
CA TYR A 62 -3.24 2.49 -7.91
C TYR A 62 -2.85 3.38 -9.10
N ASP A 63 -1.58 3.44 -9.47
CA ASP A 63 -1.09 4.27 -10.58
C ASP A 63 -1.67 3.83 -11.92
N THR A 64 -1.79 2.52 -12.14
CA THR A 64 -2.41 1.98 -13.37
C THR A 64 -3.91 2.28 -13.41
N GLN A 65 -4.63 2.10 -12.31
CA GLN A 65 -6.07 2.40 -12.22
C GLN A 65 -6.38 3.90 -12.29
N HIS A 66 -5.51 4.76 -11.75
CA HIS A 66 -5.67 6.21 -11.80
C HIS A 66 -5.65 6.72 -13.24
N ARG A 67 -4.68 6.27 -14.04
CA ARG A 67 -4.62 6.59 -15.48
C ARG A 67 -5.84 6.09 -16.23
N THR A 68 -6.37 4.92 -15.88
CA THR A 68 -7.61 4.40 -16.47
C THR A 68 -8.81 5.27 -16.12
N CYS A 69 -8.93 5.74 -14.88
CA CYS A 69 -10.00 6.63 -14.44
C CYS A 69 -10.01 7.94 -15.24
N ASP A 70 -8.85 8.59 -15.39
CA ASP A 70 -8.72 9.84 -16.16
C ASP A 70 -9.20 9.67 -17.61
N ILE A 71 -8.76 8.60 -18.26
CA ILE A 71 -9.18 8.26 -19.63
C ILE A 71 -10.70 8.00 -19.68
N SER A 72 -11.25 7.27 -18.71
CA SER A 72 -12.70 7.03 -18.63
C SER A 72 -13.49 8.33 -18.47
N ILE A 73 -13.04 9.27 -17.63
CA ILE A 73 -13.69 10.58 -17.47
C ILE A 73 -13.67 11.34 -18.80
N LEU A 74 -12.50 11.44 -19.44
CA LEU A 74 -12.37 12.13 -20.73
C LEU A 74 -13.24 11.50 -21.83
N ASN A 75 -13.39 10.17 -21.83
CA ASN A 75 -14.26 9.46 -22.76
C ASN A 75 -15.75 9.68 -22.48
N LEU A 76 -16.14 9.93 -21.22
CA LEU A 76 -17.52 10.20 -20.84
C LEU A 76 -17.93 11.66 -21.11
N LEU A 77 -16.99 12.61 -21.05
CA LEU A 77 -17.26 14.04 -21.23
C LEU A 77 -18.06 14.36 -22.50
N PRO A 78 -17.74 13.86 -23.71
CA PRO A 78 -18.51 14.14 -24.92
C PRO A 78 -19.96 13.64 -24.83
N SER A 79 -20.18 12.47 -24.21
CA SER A 79 -21.52 11.90 -24.02
C SER A 79 -22.35 12.75 -23.07
N ILE A 80 -21.74 13.21 -21.98
CA ILE A 80 -22.37 14.12 -21.01
C ILE A 80 -22.69 15.46 -21.67
N ALA A 81 -21.74 16.06 -22.37
CA ALA A 81 -21.93 17.33 -23.09
C ALA A 81 -23.06 17.21 -24.12
N LYS A 82 -23.11 16.12 -24.89
CA LYS A 82 -24.19 15.86 -25.84
C LYS A 82 -25.55 15.71 -25.15
N ARG A 83 -25.61 15.04 -24.00
CA ARG A 83 -26.85 14.92 -23.22
C ARG A 83 -27.30 16.28 -22.70
N ILE A 84 -26.39 17.08 -22.16
CA ILE A 84 -26.71 18.44 -21.70
C ILE A 84 -27.26 19.26 -22.87
N ALA A 85 -26.61 19.27 -24.03
CA ALA A 85 -27.08 20.00 -25.21
C ALA A 85 -28.46 19.50 -25.72
N LEU A 86 -28.76 18.21 -25.60
CA LEU A 86 -30.07 17.67 -25.98
C LEU A 86 -31.19 18.05 -25.01
N TYR A 87 -30.88 18.18 -23.72
CA TYR A 87 -31.88 18.58 -22.71
C TYR A 87 -32.05 20.09 -22.64
N PHE A 88 -31.00 20.85 -22.95
CA PHE A 88 -30.95 22.30 -22.89
C PHE A 88 -30.57 22.86 -24.26
N ASP A 89 -31.53 22.86 -25.20
CA ASP A 89 -31.35 23.46 -26.53
C ASP A 89 -31.60 24.97 -26.47
N VAL A 90 -30.70 25.67 -25.78
CA VAL A 90 -30.79 27.13 -25.57
C VAL A 90 -30.68 27.86 -26.90
N GLU A 91 -29.87 27.35 -27.82
CA GLU A 91 -29.71 27.87 -29.17
C GLU A 91 -31.01 27.86 -29.96
N ALA A 92 -31.79 26.78 -29.91
CA ALA A 92 -33.11 26.73 -30.54
C ALA A 92 -34.09 27.72 -29.90
N LEU A 93 -34.08 27.86 -28.57
CA LEU A 93 -34.92 28.85 -27.88
C LEU A 93 -34.53 30.29 -28.26
N ILE A 94 -33.24 30.59 -28.40
CA ILE A 94 -32.75 31.90 -28.85
C ILE A 94 -33.16 32.16 -30.30
N GLU A 95 -33.06 31.14 -31.17
CA GLU A 95 -33.44 31.25 -32.58
C GLU A 95 -34.95 31.51 -32.74
N ASP A 96 -35.79 30.80 -31.99
CA ASP A 96 -37.23 31.02 -31.95
C ASP A 96 -37.56 32.45 -31.47
N LEU A 97 -36.95 32.91 -30.37
CA LEU A 97 -37.11 34.28 -29.88
C LEU A 97 -36.73 35.35 -30.92
N ARG A 98 -35.69 35.10 -31.72
CA ARG A 98 -35.18 36.04 -32.73
C ARG A 98 -36.05 36.06 -33.99
N ASN A 99 -36.47 34.89 -34.48
CA ASN A 99 -37.03 34.74 -35.81
C ASN A 99 -38.56 34.66 -35.81
N ASN A 100 -39.19 34.24 -34.71
CA ASN A 100 -40.63 34.07 -34.64
C ASN A 100 -41.33 35.42 -34.42
N LYS A 101 -42.09 35.86 -35.43
CA LYS A 101 -42.82 37.14 -35.43
C LYS A 101 -44.21 37.05 -34.78
N GLU A 102 -44.71 35.84 -34.57
CA GLU A 102 -46.05 35.56 -34.02
C GLU A 102 -46.07 35.61 -32.48
N LEU A 103 -44.89 35.55 -31.83
CA LEU A 103 -44.78 35.62 -30.37
C LEU A 103 -45.17 37.00 -29.81
N SER A 104 -46.16 37.02 -28.91
CA SER A 104 -46.53 38.19 -28.11
C SER A 104 -45.41 38.63 -27.17
N LYS A 105 -45.48 39.88 -26.67
CA LYS A 105 -44.44 40.43 -25.78
C LYS A 105 -44.32 39.66 -24.48
N GLU A 106 -45.45 39.21 -23.94
CA GLU A 106 -45.55 38.44 -22.71
C GLU A 106 -44.91 37.05 -22.88
N GLN A 107 -45.19 36.37 -23.99
CA GLN A 107 -44.58 35.07 -24.30
C GLN A 107 -43.07 35.18 -24.52
N ARG A 108 -42.60 36.23 -25.22
CA ARG A 108 -41.16 36.51 -25.36
C ARG A 108 -40.49 36.72 -24.00
N PHE A 109 -41.16 37.42 -23.08
CA PHE A 109 -40.63 37.64 -21.74
C PHE A 109 -40.52 36.33 -20.94
N ILE A 110 -41.54 35.47 -20.99
CA ILE A 110 -41.52 34.15 -20.32
C ILE A 110 -40.39 33.28 -20.89
N GLN A 111 -40.29 33.19 -22.21
CA GLN A 111 -39.24 32.40 -22.85
C GLN A 111 -37.83 32.93 -22.56
N TRP A 112 -37.67 34.25 -22.42
CA TRP A 112 -36.41 34.85 -21.98
C TRP A 112 -36.08 34.55 -20.50
N GLN A 113 -37.09 34.42 -19.63
CA GLN A 113 -36.87 33.94 -18.26
C GLN A 113 -36.44 32.47 -18.24
N ASP A 114 -36.99 31.64 -19.12
CA ASP A 114 -36.62 30.22 -19.21
C ASP A 114 -35.18 30.01 -19.73
N ILE A 115 -34.63 30.96 -20.49
CA ILE A 115 -33.23 30.94 -20.96
C ILE A 115 -32.23 31.38 -19.88
N LYS A 116 -32.65 32.23 -18.94
CA LYS A 116 -31.77 32.90 -17.96
C LYS A 116 -31.37 31.98 -16.80
#